data_AF-A0A661UMS2-F1
#
_entry.id   AF-A0A661UMS2-F1
#
_cell.length_a   1.000
_cell.length_b   1.000
_cell.length_c   1.000
_cell.angle_alpha   90.00
_cell.angle_beta   90.00
_cell.angle_gamma   90.00
#
_symmetry.space_group_name_H-M   'P 1'
#
loop_
_entity.id
_entity.type
_entity.pdbx_description
1 polymer ?
#
loop_
_entity_poly.entity_id
_entity_poly.type
_entity_poly.pdbx_seq_one_letter_code
_entity_poly.pdbx_strand_id
1 'polypeptide(L)'
;ERAIVGTKYKQESRDTAIAKALEYIAEKTDHYLDELHKLVPSQEICIYCWRGGFRSEGMGHLFQTAGKKIYRLVGGYKAYRNYVLDSFNTEYKLIVIGGMTGSGKTEILGEIGKTNKQMLDLEGIANHKGSAFGALGQADQPTTQQFENDLATQLTKFDPQKNIWLEDESRMIGRVKIPDDLFSQIRTATVIKVEVSKKNRISRLIKDYANFDKEDLINSITNISRRLGGLNTKLAIEAIEAEDYYIATDIILDYYDKTYTYGLEKREGQTVISLKLESNNAEINAEKVIEFVKRN
;
A
#
# COMPACT_ATOMS: atom_id res chain seq x y z
N GLU A 1 -2.00 -26.54 -23.15
CA GLU A 1 -0.79 -25.90 -23.76
C GLU A 1 0.42 -25.84 -22.83
N ARG A 2 0.39 -25.08 -21.71
CA ARG A 2 1.55 -24.90 -20.81
C ARG A 2 2.20 -26.22 -20.35
N ALA A 3 1.39 -27.18 -19.90
CA ALA A 3 1.89 -28.47 -19.42
C ALA A 3 2.59 -29.24 -20.54
N ILE A 4 1.98 -29.30 -21.73
CA ILE A 4 2.50 -30.03 -22.90
C ILE A 4 3.84 -29.47 -23.36
N VAL A 5 3.94 -28.15 -23.57
CA VAL A 5 5.20 -27.49 -23.96
C VAL A 5 6.27 -27.66 -22.88
N GLY A 6 5.88 -27.57 -21.60
CA GLY A 6 6.80 -27.78 -20.48
C GLY A 6 7.32 -29.22 -20.40
N THR A 7 6.47 -30.20 -20.66
CA THR A 7 6.85 -31.62 -20.70
C THR A 7 7.80 -31.89 -21.87
N LYS A 8 7.49 -31.41 -23.09
CA LYS A 8 8.39 -31.56 -24.25
C LYS A 8 9.76 -30.94 -23.98
N TYR A 9 9.81 -29.75 -23.37
CA TYR A 9 11.06 -29.09 -23.04
C TYR A 9 11.92 -29.90 -22.05
N LYS A 10 11.29 -30.57 -21.09
CA LYS A 10 11.98 -31.32 -20.03
C LYS A 10 12.31 -32.77 -20.41
N GLN A 11 11.44 -33.42 -21.18
CA GLN A 11 11.51 -34.87 -21.46
C GLN A 11 11.99 -35.20 -22.87
N GLU A 12 11.92 -34.25 -23.81
CA GLU A 12 12.38 -34.45 -25.18
C GLU A 12 13.56 -33.51 -25.47
N SER A 13 13.32 -32.39 -26.16
CA SER A 13 14.34 -31.43 -26.54
C SER A 13 13.79 -30.01 -26.54
N ARG A 14 14.71 -29.03 -26.56
CA ARG A 14 14.36 -27.62 -26.74
C ARG A 14 13.60 -27.40 -28.05
N ASP A 15 14.04 -28.03 -29.15
CA ASP A 15 13.50 -27.78 -30.47
C ASP A 15 12.09 -28.35 -30.64
N THR A 16 11.81 -29.54 -30.10
CA THR A 16 10.45 -30.10 -30.13
C THR A 16 9.46 -29.29 -29.30
N ALA A 17 9.92 -28.69 -28.19
CA ALA A 17 9.11 -27.78 -27.40
C ALA A 17 8.82 -26.46 -28.14
N ILE A 18 9.80 -25.92 -28.86
CA ILE A 18 9.64 -24.71 -29.70
C ILE A 18 8.65 -24.97 -30.82
N ALA A 19 8.81 -26.07 -31.57
CA ALA A 19 7.92 -26.42 -32.67
C ALA A 19 6.45 -26.51 -32.21
N LYS A 20 6.19 -27.20 -31.08
CA LYS A 20 4.84 -27.29 -30.53
C LYS A 20 4.30 -25.96 -30.03
N ALA A 21 5.16 -25.09 -29.48
CA ALA A 21 4.74 -23.75 -29.06
C ALA A 21 4.37 -22.86 -30.27
N LEU A 22 5.12 -22.95 -31.37
CA LEU A 22 4.82 -22.22 -32.61
C LEU A 22 3.49 -22.67 -33.23
N GLU A 23 3.17 -23.97 -33.20
CA GLU A 23 1.88 -24.50 -33.65
C GLU A 23 0.72 -23.84 -32.90
N TYR A 24 0.79 -23.79 -31.56
CA TYR A 24 -0.25 -23.13 -30.75
C TYR A 24 -0.35 -21.62 -30.99
N ILE A 25 0.77 -20.94 -31.29
CA ILE A 25 0.77 -19.52 -31.63
C ILE A 25 0.12 -19.33 -33.01
N ALA A 26 0.50 -20.15 -34.00
CA ALA A 26 -0.01 -20.09 -35.36
C ALA A 26 -1.54 -20.20 -35.38
N GLU A 27 -2.12 -21.20 -34.68
CA GLU A 27 -3.56 -21.42 -34.57
C GLU A 27 -4.35 -20.21 -34.01
N LYS A 28 -3.67 -19.31 -33.28
CA LYS A 28 -4.30 -18.19 -32.57
C LYS A 28 -3.78 -16.83 -33.02
N THR A 29 -3.05 -16.76 -34.13
CA THR A 29 -2.37 -15.55 -34.58
C THR A 29 -3.35 -14.41 -34.77
N ASP A 30 -4.43 -14.64 -35.51
CA ASP A 30 -5.46 -13.61 -35.79
C ASP A 30 -6.06 -13.06 -34.50
N HIS A 31 -6.40 -13.94 -33.56
CA HIS A 31 -6.90 -13.55 -32.25
C HIS A 31 -5.91 -12.67 -31.48
N TYR A 32 -4.63 -13.03 -31.46
CA TYR A 32 -3.62 -12.25 -30.74
C TYR A 32 -3.38 -10.87 -31.37
N LEU A 33 -3.45 -10.76 -32.70
CA LEU A 33 -3.31 -9.48 -33.40
C LEU A 33 -4.52 -8.59 -33.19
N ASP A 34 -5.73 -9.15 -33.24
CA ASP A 34 -6.95 -8.40 -32.93
C ASP A 34 -6.93 -7.84 -31.50
N GLU A 35 -6.54 -8.65 -30.53
CA GLU A 35 -6.43 -8.21 -29.13
C GLU A 35 -5.32 -7.17 -28.95
N LEU A 36 -4.19 -7.31 -29.65
CA LEU A 36 -3.13 -6.31 -29.65
C LEU A 36 -3.63 -4.94 -30.12
N HIS A 37 -4.42 -4.89 -31.19
CA HIS A 37 -4.97 -3.64 -31.73
C HIS A 37 -6.00 -3.01 -30.81
N LYS A 38 -6.81 -3.81 -30.11
CA LYS A 38 -7.80 -3.32 -29.15
C LYS A 38 -7.16 -2.80 -27.86
N LEU A 39 -6.20 -3.54 -27.32
CA LEU A 39 -5.66 -3.30 -25.98
C LEU A 39 -4.47 -2.32 -25.97
N VAL A 40 -3.72 -2.23 -27.07
CA VAL A 40 -2.44 -1.51 -27.09
C VAL A 40 -2.39 -0.45 -28.19
N PRO A 41 -2.86 0.77 -27.90
CA PRO A 41 -2.79 1.88 -28.86
C PRO A 41 -1.35 2.34 -29.10
N SER A 42 -0.43 2.10 -28.16
CA SER A 42 0.99 2.46 -28.26
C SER A 42 1.71 1.66 -29.34
N GLN A 43 2.69 2.30 -30.00
CA GLN A 43 3.65 1.63 -30.89
C GLN A 43 4.73 0.88 -30.11
N GLU A 44 5.04 1.32 -28.90
CA GLU A 44 6.01 0.70 -28.00
C GLU A 44 5.30 -0.15 -26.95
N ILE A 45 5.73 -1.41 -26.79
CA ILE A 45 5.10 -2.38 -25.90
C ILE A 45 6.16 -3.08 -25.06
N CYS A 46 5.97 -3.10 -23.74
CA CYS A 46 6.75 -3.96 -22.86
C CYS A 46 5.99 -5.26 -22.61
N ILE A 47 6.61 -6.41 -22.87
CA ILE A 47 6.03 -7.72 -22.63
C ILE A 47 6.89 -8.56 -21.68
N TYR A 48 6.23 -9.39 -20.90
CA TYR A 48 6.90 -10.32 -20.00
C TYR A 48 6.12 -11.64 -19.89
N CYS A 49 6.83 -12.67 -19.45
CA CYS A 49 6.22 -13.89 -18.92
C CYS A 49 6.89 -14.22 -17.59
N TRP A 50 6.44 -15.27 -16.90
CA TRP A 50 6.94 -15.61 -15.56
C TRP A 50 8.49 -15.69 -15.45
N ARG A 51 9.17 -16.21 -16.48
CA ARG A 51 10.64 -16.40 -16.49
C ARG A 51 11.37 -15.71 -17.64
N GLY A 52 10.67 -14.90 -18.44
CA GLY A 52 11.28 -14.22 -19.59
C GLY A 52 11.87 -15.19 -20.61
N GLY A 53 11.25 -16.35 -20.80
CA GLY A 53 11.65 -17.34 -21.80
C GLY A 53 10.81 -17.25 -23.07
N PHE A 54 10.72 -18.39 -23.78
CA PHE A 54 10.09 -18.51 -25.09
C PHE A 54 8.66 -17.97 -25.23
N ARG A 55 7.87 -17.91 -24.16
CA ARG A 55 6.49 -17.38 -24.23
C ARG A 55 6.49 -15.89 -24.58
N SER A 56 7.22 -15.09 -23.81
CA SER A 56 7.33 -13.66 -24.09
C SER A 56 8.16 -13.40 -25.34
N GLU A 57 9.13 -14.26 -25.66
CA GLU A 57 9.94 -14.10 -26.87
C GLU A 57 9.12 -14.35 -28.14
N GLY A 58 8.38 -15.46 -28.20
CA GLY A 58 7.53 -15.79 -29.36
C GLY A 58 6.44 -14.76 -29.60
N MET A 59 5.73 -14.34 -28.55
CA MET A 59 4.74 -13.26 -28.66
C MET A 59 5.38 -11.93 -29.08
N GLY A 60 6.59 -11.65 -28.60
CA GLY A 60 7.35 -10.47 -28.99
C GLY A 60 7.68 -10.45 -30.47
N HIS A 61 8.17 -11.57 -31.02
CA HIS A 61 8.43 -11.67 -32.46
C HIS A 61 7.15 -11.50 -33.27
N LEU A 62 6.03 -12.13 -32.87
CA LEU A 62 4.75 -11.97 -33.58
C LEU A 62 4.32 -10.49 -33.63
N PHE A 63 4.32 -9.81 -32.48
CA PHE A 63 3.90 -8.42 -32.41
C PHE A 63 4.89 -7.47 -33.10
N GLN A 64 6.18 -7.80 -33.10
CA GLN A 64 7.18 -7.06 -33.86
C GLN A 64 6.96 -7.17 -35.37
N THR A 65 6.62 -8.37 -35.87
CA THR A 65 6.23 -8.56 -37.27
C THR A 65 4.97 -7.76 -37.63
N ALA A 66 4.05 -7.59 -36.68
CA ALA A 66 2.88 -6.71 -36.83
C ALA A 66 3.19 -5.20 -36.70
N GLY A 67 4.47 -4.82 -36.70
CA GLY A 67 4.91 -3.43 -36.74
C GLY A 67 5.09 -2.75 -35.39
N LYS A 68 4.95 -3.47 -34.26
CA LYS A 68 5.17 -2.91 -32.93
C LYS A 68 6.66 -2.92 -32.55
N LYS A 69 7.07 -1.94 -31.76
CA LYS A 69 8.39 -1.95 -31.11
C LYS A 69 8.28 -2.62 -29.75
N ILE A 70 8.93 -3.78 -29.60
CA ILE A 70 8.79 -4.62 -28.42
C ILE A 70 10.02 -4.51 -27.51
N TYR A 71 9.78 -4.26 -26.22
CA TYR A 71 10.73 -4.43 -25.14
C TYR A 71 10.35 -5.66 -24.33
N ARG A 72 11.34 -6.47 -23.96
CA ARG A 72 11.10 -7.70 -23.20
C ARG A 72 11.79 -7.62 -21.85
N LEU A 73 11.05 -7.97 -20.79
CA LEU A 73 11.62 -8.09 -19.46
C LEU A 73 12.50 -9.34 -19.38
N VAL A 74 13.82 -9.13 -19.36
CA VAL A 74 14.82 -10.20 -19.25
C VAL A 74 14.66 -10.91 -17.91
N GLY A 75 14.63 -12.25 -17.92
CA GLY A 75 14.34 -13.06 -16.73
C GLY A 75 12.87 -13.01 -16.27
N GLY A 76 12.02 -12.19 -16.90
CA GLY A 76 10.59 -12.13 -16.70
C GLY A 76 10.16 -11.61 -15.33
N TYR A 77 8.91 -11.89 -14.97
CA TYR A 77 8.36 -11.43 -13.70
C TYR A 77 9.16 -11.95 -12.50
N LYS A 78 9.76 -13.15 -12.56
CA LYS A 78 10.63 -13.65 -11.49
C LYS A 78 11.84 -12.73 -11.25
N ALA A 79 12.50 -12.27 -12.30
CA ALA A 79 13.63 -11.35 -12.17
C ALA A 79 13.18 -9.99 -11.64
N TYR A 80 12.06 -9.47 -12.14
CA TYR A 80 11.43 -8.26 -11.60
C TYR A 80 11.07 -8.40 -10.12
N ARG A 81 10.57 -9.56 -9.70
CA ARG A 81 10.24 -9.84 -8.31
C ARG A 81 11.46 -9.83 -7.40
N ASN A 82 12.60 -10.35 -7.85
CA ASN A 82 13.84 -10.23 -7.10
C ASN A 82 14.27 -8.77 -7.00
N TYR A 83 14.23 -8.02 -8.10
CA TYR A 83 14.53 -6.58 -8.11
C TYR A 83 13.64 -5.79 -7.12
N VAL A 84 12.33 -6.07 -7.10
CA VAL A 84 11.38 -5.45 -6.15
C VAL A 84 11.77 -5.75 -4.71
N LEU A 85 12.04 -7.02 -4.38
CA LEU A 85 12.41 -7.42 -3.02
C LEU A 85 13.76 -6.82 -2.60
N ASP A 86 14.75 -6.81 -3.50
CA ASP A 86 16.06 -6.25 -3.25
C ASP A 86 16.00 -4.73 -3.00
N SER A 87 15.04 -4.02 -3.60
CA SER A 87 14.86 -2.58 -3.40
C SER A 87 14.53 -2.19 -1.95
N PHE A 88 13.98 -3.10 -1.15
CA PHE A 88 13.68 -2.87 0.27
C PHE A 88 14.91 -2.99 1.17
N ASN A 89 16.02 -3.51 0.66
CA ASN A 89 17.30 -3.57 1.37
C ASN A 89 18.09 -2.25 1.28
N THR A 90 17.69 -1.34 0.39
CA THR A 90 18.26 0.01 0.35
C THR A 90 18.00 0.71 1.68
N GLU A 91 19.02 1.34 2.24
CA GLU A 91 18.86 2.18 3.44
C GLU A 91 18.18 3.50 3.06
N TYR A 92 17.02 3.75 3.67
CA TYR A 92 16.24 4.96 3.45
C TYR A 92 16.30 5.87 4.68
N LYS A 93 16.47 7.18 4.45
CA LYS A 93 16.36 8.17 5.51
C LYS A 93 14.89 8.46 5.85
N LEU A 94 14.29 7.60 6.67
CA LEU A 94 12.87 7.65 7.01
C LEU A 94 12.57 8.65 8.15
N ILE A 95 11.47 9.39 8.03
CA ILE A 95 10.86 10.19 9.10
C ILE A 95 9.39 9.78 9.24
N VAL A 96 9.04 9.19 10.37
CA VAL A 96 7.70 8.64 10.61
C VAL A 96 6.84 9.69 11.30
N ILE A 97 5.64 9.94 10.78
CA ILE A 97 4.62 10.74 11.47
C ILE A 97 3.74 9.78 12.27
N GLY A 98 3.91 9.82 13.59
CA GLY A 98 3.13 9.03 14.54
C GLY A 98 2.03 9.85 15.19
N GLY A 99 1.03 9.18 15.75
CA GLY A 99 -0.07 9.82 16.47
C GLY A 99 -1.29 8.92 16.55
N MET A 100 -2.15 9.20 17.53
CA MET A 100 -3.38 8.44 17.74
C MET A 100 -4.34 8.54 16.54
N THR A 101 -5.27 7.60 16.43
CA THR A 101 -6.31 7.60 15.38
C THR A 101 -7.10 8.92 15.40
N GLY A 102 -7.34 9.49 14.22
CA GLY A 102 -8.01 10.79 14.05
C GLY A 102 -7.10 12.02 14.26
N SER A 103 -5.79 11.85 14.49
CA SER A 103 -4.85 12.98 14.67
C SER A 103 -4.51 13.73 13.39
N GLY A 104 -4.93 13.23 12.22
CA GLY A 104 -4.75 13.92 10.94
C GLY A 104 -3.44 13.69 10.23
N LYS A 105 -2.83 12.52 10.44
CA LYS A 105 -1.50 12.18 9.92
C LYS A 105 -1.48 12.15 8.40
N THR A 106 -2.47 11.50 7.79
CA THR A 106 -2.64 11.39 6.34
C THR A 106 -2.74 12.74 5.67
N GLU A 107 -3.54 13.66 6.21
CA GLU A 107 -3.68 14.99 5.65
C GLU A 107 -2.39 15.81 5.83
N ILE A 108 -1.75 15.71 6.99
CA ILE A 108 -0.45 16.36 7.23
C ILE A 108 0.60 15.87 6.22
N LEU A 109 0.70 14.56 6.00
CA LEU A 109 1.65 13.99 5.04
C LEU A 109 1.32 14.37 3.60
N GLY A 110 0.03 14.43 3.25
CA GLY A 110 -0.41 14.93 1.95
C GLY A 110 0.08 16.36 1.69
N GLU A 111 -0.04 17.25 2.68
CA GLU A 111 0.50 18.61 2.57
C GLU A 111 2.03 18.64 2.53
N ILE A 112 2.73 17.79 3.30
CA ILE A 112 4.19 17.64 3.20
C ILE A 112 4.59 17.23 1.78
N GLY A 113 3.91 16.25 1.18
CA GLY A 113 4.17 15.78 -0.18
C GLY A 113 4.06 16.89 -1.24
N LYS A 114 3.12 17.83 -1.08
CA LYS A 114 2.97 18.99 -1.98
C LYS A 114 4.16 19.94 -1.95
N THR A 115 4.94 19.95 -0.86
CA THR A 115 6.12 20.83 -0.70
C THR A 115 7.41 20.28 -1.35
N ASN A 116 7.29 19.44 -2.38
CA ASN A 116 8.40 18.76 -3.07
C ASN A 116 9.25 17.87 -2.11
N LYS A 117 8.60 17.29 -1.12
CA LYS A 117 9.19 16.30 -0.21
C LYS A 117 8.79 14.89 -0.64
N GLN A 118 9.66 13.92 -0.37
CA GLN A 118 9.39 12.52 -0.66
C GLN A 118 8.43 11.98 0.39
N MET A 119 7.20 11.69 0.01
CA MET A 119 6.18 11.12 0.90
C MET A 119 5.77 9.74 0.38
N LEU A 120 5.86 8.74 1.24
CA LEU A 120 5.48 7.37 0.96
C LEU A 120 4.09 7.11 1.53
N ASP A 121 3.09 7.04 0.65
CA ASP A 121 1.69 6.82 1.02
C ASP A 121 1.36 5.33 1.13
N LEU A 122 1.68 4.74 2.28
CA LEU A 122 1.45 3.32 2.53
C LEU A 122 -0.03 2.92 2.48
N GLU A 123 -0.91 3.74 3.05
CA GLU A 123 -2.36 3.50 3.06
C GLU A 123 -2.95 3.62 1.65
N GLY A 124 -2.51 4.62 0.88
CA GLY A 124 -2.92 4.80 -0.51
C GLY A 124 -2.45 3.67 -1.42
N ILE A 125 -1.22 3.16 -1.26
CA ILE A 125 -0.75 1.97 -2.00
C ILE A 125 -1.55 0.72 -1.58
N ALA A 126 -1.93 0.61 -0.31
CA ALA A 126 -2.69 -0.52 0.20
C ALA A 126 -4.20 -0.45 -0.10
N ASN A 127 -4.73 0.70 -0.55
CA ASN A 127 -6.15 1.02 -0.55
C ASN A 127 -6.80 0.71 0.82
N HIS A 128 -6.17 1.13 1.92
CA HIS A 128 -6.68 0.85 3.26
C HIS A 128 -6.10 1.74 4.37
N LYS A 129 -6.98 2.34 5.19
CA LYS A 129 -6.61 3.28 6.25
C LYS A 129 -6.20 2.66 7.60
N GLY A 130 -5.30 1.67 7.59
CA GLY A 130 -4.62 1.15 8.80
C GLY A 130 -5.47 0.64 9.98
N SER A 131 -6.80 0.56 9.86
CA SER A 131 -7.74 0.38 10.98
C SER A 131 -8.87 -0.58 10.65
N ALA A 132 -9.70 -0.96 11.63
CA ALA A 132 -10.86 -1.83 11.38
C ALA A 132 -11.92 -1.19 10.47
N PHE A 133 -11.91 0.14 10.37
CA PHE A 133 -12.75 0.92 9.46
C PHE A 133 -12.01 1.26 8.16
N GLY A 134 -10.78 0.76 7.99
CA GLY A 134 -9.85 1.24 6.98
C GLY A 134 -10.21 0.87 5.55
N ALA A 135 -11.09 -0.11 5.35
CA ALA A 135 -11.59 -0.49 4.03
C ALA A 135 -12.75 0.39 3.54
N LEU A 136 -13.42 1.13 4.44
CA LEU A 136 -14.59 1.91 4.08
C LEU A 136 -14.23 3.03 3.10
N GLY A 137 -14.98 3.08 2.00
CA GLY A 137 -14.76 4.03 0.91
C GLY A 137 -13.44 3.86 0.17
N GLN A 138 -12.74 2.73 0.33
CA GLN A 138 -11.52 2.42 -0.41
C GLN A 138 -11.81 1.52 -1.61
N ALA A 139 -10.92 1.58 -2.61
CA ALA A 139 -10.92 0.59 -3.68
C ALA A 139 -10.51 -0.79 -3.14
N ASP A 140 -10.69 -1.83 -3.96
CA ASP A 140 -10.22 -3.17 -3.62
C ASP A 140 -8.73 -3.15 -3.26
N GLN A 141 -8.37 -3.75 -2.12
CA GLN A 141 -6.97 -3.88 -1.75
C GLN A 141 -6.21 -4.67 -2.81
N PRO A 142 -4.97 -4.29 -3.14
CA PRO A 142 -4.14 -5.10 -4.01
C PRO A 142 -3.85 -6.48 -3.40
N THR A 143 -3.34 -7.38 -4.24
CA THR A 143 -2.65 -8.58 -3.72
C THR A 143 -1.35 -8.16 -3.04
N THR A 144 -0.81 -8.98 -2.14
CA THR A 144 0.49 -8.70 -1.49
C THR A 144 1.59 -8.43 -2.52
N GLN A 145 1.64 -9.20 -3.61
CA GLN A 145 2.64 -9.00 -4.65
C GLN A 145 2.48 -7.66 -5.37
N GLN A 146 1.24 -7.26 -5.64
CA GLN A 146 0.97 -5.98 -6.30
C GLN A 146 1.28 -4.80 -5.37
N PHE A 147 0.90 -4.88 -4.10
CA PHE A 147 1.28 -3.91 -3.07
C PHE A 147 2.80 -3.70 -3.04
N GLU A 148 3.58 -4.79 -3.00
CA GLU A 148 5.05 -4.71 -3.01
C GLU A 148 5.60 -4.12 -4.32
N ASN A 149 4.99 -4.43 -5.46
CA ASN A 149 5.40 -3.85 -6.75
C ASN A 149 5.18 -2.34 -6.78
N ASP A 150 4.03 -1.87 -6.31
CA ASP A 150 3.66 -0.46 -6.28
C ASP A 150 4.51 0.31 -5.26
N LEU A 151 4.77 -0.31 -4.11
CA LEU A 151 5.66 0.19 -3.07
C LEU A 151 7.09 0.39 -3.59
N ALA A 152 7.68 -0.63 -4.22
CA ALA A 152 9.01 -0.51 -4.83
C ALA A 152 9.03 0.54 -5.94
N THR A 153 7.97 0.62 -6.75
CA THR A 153 7.84 1.63 -7.80
C THR A 153 7.81 3.05 -7.24
N GLN A 154 7.20 3.28 -6.08
CA GLN A 154 7.29 4.59 -5.41
C GLN A 154 8.70 4.85 -4.87
N LEU A 155 9.30 3.89 -4.15
CA LEU A 155 10.64 4.05 -3.56
C LEU A 155 11.72 4.34 -4.61
N THR A 156 11.65 3.71 -5.78
CA THR A 156 12.61 3.97 -6.89
C THR A 156 12.58 5.39 -7.43
N LYS A 157 11.54 6.18 -7.14
CA LYS A 157 11.46 7.60 -7.52
C LYS A 157 12.09 8.52 -6.48
N PHE A 158 12.46 7.99 -5.31
CA PHE A 158 13.00 8.75 -4.21
C PHE A 158 14.52 8.73 -4.20
N ASP A 159 15.10 9.84 -3.74
CA ASP A 159 16.49 9.94 -3.36
C ASP A 159 16.65 9.41 -1.92
N PRO A 160 17.30 8.25 -1.73
CA PRO A 160 17.42 7.61 -0.41
C PRO A 160 18.22 8.47 0.60
N GLN A 161 19.00 9.45 0.13
CA GLN A 161 19.78 10.35 0.98
C GLN A 161 18.93 11.51 1.56
N LYS A 162 17.71 11.70 1.06
CA LYS A 162 16.77 12.73 1.53
C LYS A 162 15.70 12.10 2.41
N ASN A 163 15.14 12.91 3.31
CA ASN A 163 14.06 12.47 4.19
C ASN A 163 12.86 11.96 3.36
N ILE A 164 12.45 10.72 3.62
CA ILE A 164 11.22 10.11 3.14
C ILE A 164 10.24 10.07 4.30
N TRP A 165 9.11 10.73 4.11
CA TRP A 165 8.07 10.88 5.13
C TRP A 165 7.00 9.81 4.95
N LEU A 166 6.56 9.21 6.04
CA LEU A 166 5.54 8.16 6.00
C LEU A 166 4.73 8.09 7.29
N GLU A 167 3.59 7.40 7.24
CA GLU A 167 2.75 7.14 8.42
C GLU A 167 3.31 6.06 9.32
N ASP A 168 3.00 6.19 10.61
CA ASP A 168 3.29 5.19 11.63
C ASP A 168 2.34 3.98 11.54
N GLU A 169 2.50 3.20 10.47
CA GLU A 169 1.68 2.02 10.23
C GLU A 169 2.19 0.78 10.97
N SER A 170 1.24 -0.12 11.24
CA SER A 170 1.59 -1.46 11.71
C SER A 170 2.23 -2.27 10.56
N ARG A 171 2.86 -3.40 10.89
CA ARG A 171 3.43 -4.30 9.87
C ARG A 171 2.39 -4.75 8.84
N MET A 172 1.12 -4.80 9.24
CA MET A 172 -0.02 -5.14 8.41
C MET A 172 -0.86 -3.91 8.13
N ILE A 173 -1.25 -3.71 6.87
CA ILE A 173 -2.23 -2.70 6.46
C ILE A 173 -3.37 -3.47 5.79
N GLY A 174 -4.47 -3.67 6.52
CA GLY A 174 -5.51 -4.59 6.08
C GLY A 174 -4.96 -6.01 5.90
N ARG A 175 -5.01 -6.54 4.68
CA ARG A 175 -4.51 -7.89 4.35
C ARG A 175 -3.08 -7.91 3.81
N VAL A 176 -2.51 -6.76 3.46
CA VAL A 176 -1.15 -6.67 2.92
C VAL A 176 -0.15 -6.42 4.04
N LYS A 177 1.09 -6.85 3.80
CA LYS A 177 2.18 -6.81 4.77
C LYS A 177 3.28 -5.92 4.22
N ILE A 178 3.78 -4.99 5.03
CA ILE A 178 4.99 -4.23 4.72
C ILE A 178 6.19 -5.20 4.71
N PRO A 179 7.04 -5.19 3.68
CA PRO A 179 8.25 -6.01 3.62
C PRO A 179 9.11 -5.88 4.87
N ASP A 180 9.70 -6.99 5.31
CA ASP A 180 10.35 -7.08 6.62
C ASP A 180 11.58 -6.17 6.75
N ASP A 181 12.35 -6.05 5.67
CA ASP A 181 13.54 -5.19 5.64
C ASP A 181 13.15 -3.71 5.73
N LEU A 182 12.15 -3.27 4.96
CA LEU A 182 11.62 -1.91 5.05
C LEU A 182 10.99 -1.66 6.43
N PHE A 183 10.18 -2.58 6.95
CA PHE A 183 9.54 -2.41 8.25
C PHE A 183 10.56 -2.28 9.38
N SER A 184 11.68 -3.00 9.31
CA SER A 184 12.77 -2.87 10.29
C SER A 184 13.39 -1.48 10.28
N GLN A 185 13.53 -0.86 9.10
CA GLN A 185 13.95 0.55 8.98
C GLN A 185 12.90 1.51 9.58
N ILE A 186 11.61 1.28 9.32
CA ILE A 186 10.51 2.09 9.91
C ILE A 186 10.56 2.04 11.45
N ARG A 187 10.92 0.87 12.02
CA ARG A 187 11.00 0.67 13.47
C ARG A 187 12.19 1.33 14.15
N THR A 188 13.19 1.75 13.38
CA THR A 188 14.37 2.46 13.90
C THR A 188 14.39 3.94 13.52
N ALA A 189 13.53 4.35 12.58
CA ALA A 189 13.37 5.73 12.14
C ALA A 189 12.92 6.67 13.28
N THR A 190 13.25 7.95 13.17
CA THR A 190 12.73 8.98 14.07
C THR A 190 11.22 9.13 13.87
N VAL A 191 10.47 9.09 14.97
CA VAL A 191 9.01 9.30 14.99
C VAL A 191 8.71 10.69 15.52
N ILE A 192 8.02 11.49 14.70
CA ILE A 192 7.39 12.73 15.13
C ILE A 192 5.97 12.41 15.56
N LYS A 193 5.75 12.32 16.87
CA LYS A 193 4.45 11.98 17.44
C LYS A 193 3.61 13.26 17.54
N VAL A 194 2.63 13.39 16.66
CA VAL A 194 1.67 14.50 16.72
C VAL A 194 0.64 14.26 17.82
N GLU A 195 0.44 15.27 18.65
CA GLU A 195 -0.52 15.23 19.76
C GLU A 195 -1.68 16.19 19.50
N VAL A 196 -2.88 15.62 19.40
CA VAL A 196 -4.14 16.32 19.10
C VAL A 196 -5.18 15.95 20.14
N SER A 197 -6.00 16.93 20.56
CA SER A 197 -7.05 16.70 21.57
C SER A 197 -8.05 15.63 21.12
N LYS A 198 -8.55 14.80 22.05
CA LYS A 198 -9.57 13.77 21.76
C LYS A 198 -10.80 14.39 21.07
N LYS A 199 -11.24 15.57 21.50
CA LYS A 199 -12.34 16.33 20.88
C LYS A 199 -12.12 16.61 19.38
N ASN A 200 -10.93 17.08 19.00
CA ASN A 200 -10.62 17.33 17.59
C ASN A 200 -10.55 16.03 16.79
N ARG A 201 -10.02 14.94 17.38
CA ARG A 201 -9.98 13.61 16.75
C ARG A 201 -11.38 13.06 16.51
N ILE A 202 -12.29 13.16 17.48
CA ILE A 202 -13.70 12.76 17.31
C ILE A 202 -14.35 13.57 16.18
N SER A 203 -14.21 14.90 16.21
CA SER A 203 -14.80 15.75 15.17
C SER A 203 -14.31 15.40 13.76
N ARG A 204 -13.04 15.01 13.63
CA ARG A 204 -12.47 14.54 12.35
C ARG A 204 -13.07 13.20 11.93
N LEU A 205 -13.04 12.21 12.81
CA LEU A 205 -13.52 10.85 12.50
C LEU A 205 -15.02 10.82 12.17
N ILE A 206 -15.83 11.66 12.82
CA ILE A 206 -17.25 11.80 12.45
C ILE A 206 -17.37 12.27 11.00
N LYS A 207 -16.58 13.27 10.56
CA LYS A 207 -16.61 13.72 9.16
C LYS A 207 -16.19 12.63 8.18
N ASP A 208 -15.20 11.83 8.57
CA ASP A 208 -14.65 10.77 7.73
C ASP A 208 -15.58 9.57 7.61
N TYR A 209 -16.34 9.24 8.66
CA TYR A 209 -17.05 7.96 8.75
C TYR A 209 -18.58 8.05 8.89
N ALA A 210 -19.16 9.14 9.40
CA ALA A 210 -20.60 9.22 9.66
C ALA A 210 -21.47 9.23 8.39
N ASN A 211 -20.86 9.39 7.20
CA ASN A 211 -21.54 9.35 5.92
C ASN A 211 -21.66 7.92 5.34
N PHE A 212 -21.05 6.91 5.96
CA PHE A 212 -21.20 5.51 5.54
C PHE A 212 -22.45 4.88 6.13
N ASP A 213 -22.90 3.78 5.50
CA ASP A 213 -24.06 3.03 5.96
C ASP A 213 -23.84 2.48 7.36
N LYS A 214 -24.91 2.52 8.20
CA LYS A 214 -24.85 2.05 9.59
C LYS A 214 -24.39 0.60 9.70
N GLU A 215 -24.82 -0.25 8.76
CA GLU A 215 -24.43 -1.66 8.73
C GLU A 215 -22.92 -1.84 8.56
N ASP A 216 -22.28 -1.05 7.70
CA ASP A 216 -20.83 -1.08 7.49
C ASP A 216 -20.05 -0.61 8.73
N LEU A 217 -20.56 0.41 9.42
CA LEU A 217 -20.00 0.89 10.68
C LEU A 217 -20.13 -0.17 11.78
N ILE A 218 -21.30 -0.82 11.91
CA ILE A 218 -21.56 -1.88 12.88
C ILE A 218 -20.69 -3.11 12.59
N ASN A 219 -20.52 -3.49 11.33
CA ASN A 219 -19.61 -4.57 10.92
C ASN A 219 -18.17 -4.26 11.33
N SER A 220 -17.71 -3.03 11.14
CA SER A 220 -16.38 -2.58 11.54
C SER A 220 -16.18 -2.62 13.06
N ILE A 221 -17.20 -2.24 13.85
CA ILE A 221 -17.20 -2.37 15.31
C ILE A 221 -17.14 -3.85 15.73
N THR A 222 -17.93 -4.69 15.06
CA THR A 222 -18.01 -6.13 15.34
C THR A 222 -16.66 -6.82 15.15
N ASN A 223 -15.88 -6.42 14.13
CA ASN A 223 -14.54 -6.94 13.87
C ASN A 223 -13.54 -6.70 15.01
N ILE A 224 -13.76 -5.67 15.85
CA ILE A 224 -12.92 -5.36 17.02
C ILE A 224 -13.58 -5.71 18.35
N SER A 225 -14.80 -6.26 18.34
CA SER A 225 -15.63 -6.52 19.53
C SER A 225 -14.89 -7.26 20.66
N ARG A 226 -14.09 -8.29 20.32
CA ARG A 226 -13.30 -9.05 21.29
C ARG A 226 -12.33 -8.19 22.11
N ARG A 227 -11.74 -7.17 21.47
CA ARG A 227 -10.79 -6.27 22.13
C ARG A 227 -11.47 -5.02 22.72
N LEU A 228 -12.55 -4.58 22.09
CA LEU A 228 -13.37 -3.46 22.57
C LEU A 228 -14.11 -3.81 23.87
N GLY A 229 -14.50 -5.09 24.02
CA GLY A 229 -15.27 -5.62 25.14
C GLY A 229 -16.78 -5.61 24.85
N GLY A 230 -17.51 -6.60 25.38
CA GLY A 230 -18.93 -6.79 25.04
C GLY A 230 -19.83 -5.61 25.40
N LEU A 231 -19.61 -4.98 26.56
CA LEU A 231 -20.38 -3.79 26.96
C LEU A 231 -20.14 -2.60 26.01
N ASN A 232 -18.87 -2.28 25.75
CA ASN A 232 -18.51 -1.16 24.86
C ASN A 232 -18.96 -1.42 23.42
N THR A 233 -18.92 -2.68 22.97
CA THR A 233 -19.41 -3.08 21.64
C THR A 233 -20.90 -2.80 21.53
N LYS A 234 -21.69 -3.25 22.52
CA LYS A 234 -23.12 -3.00 22.58
C LYS A 234 -23.43 -1.50 22.58
N LEU A 235 -22.79 -0.72 23.45
CA LEU A 235 -23.00 0.72 23.56
C LEU A 235 -22.61 1.47 22.28
N ALA A 236 -21.50 1.08 21.63
CA ALA A 236 -21.08 1.69 20.37
C ALA A 236 -22.08 1.40 19.23
N ILE A 237 -22.61 0.17 19.15
CA ILE A 237 -23.64 -0.19 18.16
C ILE A 237 -24.93 0.58 18.40
N GLU A 238 -25.42 0.61 19.64
CA GLU A 238 -26.63 1.38 20.02
C GLU A 238 -26.49 2.86 19.67
N ALA A 239 -25.29 3.44 19.87
CA ALA A 239 -24.99 4.82 19.48
C ALA A 239 -25.01 5.02 17.95
N ILE A 240 -24.48 4.09 17.15
CA ILE A 240 -24.58 4.15 15.68
C ILE A 240 -26.04 4.06 15.21
N GLU A 241 -26.84 3.16 15.79
CA GLU A 241 -28.26 3.01 15.46
C GLU A 241 -29.04 4.30 15.73
N ALA A 242 -28.75 4.94 16.87
CA ALA A 242 -29.33 6.22 17.29
C ALA A 242 -28.73 7.46 16.60
N GLU A 243 -27.76 7.30 15.69
CA GLU A 243 -27.03 8.40 15.02
C GLU A 243 -26.23 9.30 15.98
N ASP A 244 -25.93 8.81 17.19
CA ASP A 244 -25.00 9.43 18.11
C ASP A 244 -23.56 9.02 17.78
N TYR A 245 -23.08 9.54 16.65
CA TYR A 245 -21.72 9.28 16.17
C TYR A 245 -20.65 9.80 17.14
N TYR A 246 -20.98 10.74 18.02
CA TYR A 246 -20.06 11.23 19.04
C TYR A 246 -19.77 10.16 20.07
N ILE A 247 -20.80 9.58 20.69
CA ILE A 247 -20.63 8.50 21.68
C ILE A 247 -19.98 7.28 21.04
N ALA A 248 -20.43 6.87 19.85
CA ALA A 248 -19.83 5.74 19.14
C ALA A 248 -18.31 5.95 18.93
N THR A 249 -17.92 7.11 18.42
CA THR A 249 -16.51 7.44 18.14
C THR A 249 -15.68 7.54 19.43
N ASP A 250 -16.24 8.13 20.49
CA ASP A 250 -15.55 8.29 21.78
C ASP A 250 -15.18 6.93 22.41
N ILE A 251 -16.12 5.98 22.38
CA ILE A 251 -15.93 4.59 22.84
C ILE A 251 -14.87 3.88 22.00
N ILE A 252 -14.97 3.99 20.67
CA ILE A 252 -14.05 3.33 19.74
C ILE A 252 -12.61 3.88 19.91
N LEU A 253 -12.46 5.19 20.12
CA LEU A 253 -11.16 5.82 20.32
C LEU A 253 -10.44 5.31 21.56
N ASP A 254 -11.15 5.03 22.66
CA ASP A 254 -10.50 4.49 23.86
C ASP A 254 -9.81 3.14 23.60
N TYR A 255 -10.35 2.32 22.69
CA TYR A 255 -9.71 1.09 22.25
C TYR A 255 -8.45 1.36 21.42
N TYR A 256 -8.53 2.27 20.44
CA TYR A 256 -7.39 2.61 19.58
C TYR A 256 -6.25 3.27 20.37
N ASP A 257 -6.56 4.18 21.28
CA ASP A 257 -5.57 4.89 22.09
C ASP A 257 -4.81 3.93 23.03
N LYS A 258 -5.50 2.95 23.63
CA LYS A 258 -4.86 1.86 24.40
C LYS A 258 -3.93 1.02 23.53
N THR A 259 -4.39 0.64 22.34
CA THR A 259 -3.61 -0.19 21.40
C THR A 259 -2.37 0.56 20.90
N TYR A 260 -2.50 1.85 20.60
CA TYR A 260 -1.41 2.71 20.19
C TYR A 260 -0.35 2.86 21.29
N THR A 261 -0.78 3.13 22.52
CA THR A 261 0.12 3.28 23.67
C THR A 261 0.92 2.00 23.92
N TYR A 262 0.25 0.84 23.89
CA TYR A 262 0.93 -0.46 24.00
C TYR A 262 1.91 -0.72 22.85
N GLY A 263 1.59 -0.27 21.62
CA GLY A 263 2.48 -0.36 20.47
C GLY A 263 3.72 0.53 20.59
N LEU A 264 3.59 1.69 21.24
CA LEU A 264 4.71 2.59 21.56
C LEU A 264 5.65 1.99 22.61
N GLU A 265 5.12 1.37 23.66
CA GLU A 265 5.94 0.74 24.72
C GLU A 265 6.85 -0.37 24.18
N LYS A 266 6.47 -1.01 23.07
CA LYS A 266 7.29 -2.03 22.39
C LYS A 266 8.36 -1.47 21.45
N ARG A 267 8.50 -0.16 21.34
CA ARG A 267 9.52 0.51 20.51
C ARG A 267 10.78 0.76 21.35
N GLU A 268 11.51 -0.31 21.69
CA GLU A 268 12.80 -0.16 22.36
C GLU A 268 13.81 0.52 21.42
N GLY A 269 14.45 1.59 21.89
CA GLY A 269 15.53 2.29 21.17
C GLY A 269 15.10 3.24 20.04
N GLN A 270 13.80 3.40 19.77
CA GLN A 270 13.31 4.33 18.74
C GLN A 270 13.22 5.76 19.27
N THR A 271 13.77 6.73 18.54
CA THR A 271 13.64 8.15 18.87
C THR A 271 12.22 8.63 18.60
N VAL A 272 11.45 8.91 19.66
CA VAL A 272 10.10 9.47 19.55
C VAL A 272 10.09 10.88 20.13
N ILE A 273 9.71 11.86 19.30
CA ILE A 273 9.67 13.27 19.68
C ILE A 273 8.23 13.77 19.54
N SER A 274 7.63 14.20 20.65
CA SER A 274 6.25 14.71 20.66
C SER A 274 6.16 16.15 20.16
N LEU A 275 5.19 16.41 19.29
CA LEU A 275 4.82 17.74 18.80
C LEU A 275 3.33 17.98 19.03
N LYS A 276 2.99 18.94 19.88
CA LYS A 276 1.59 19.35 20.10
C LYS A 276 1.09 20.18 18.94
N LEU A 277 -0.07 19.81 18.41
CA LEU A 277 -0.75 20.52 17.32
C LEU A 277 -2.11 21.03 17.81
N GLU A 278 -2.26 22.35 17.81
CA GLU A 278 -3.50 23.02 18.25
C GLU A 278 -4.43 23.35 17.07
N SER A 279 -3.89 23.41 15.86
CA SER A 279 -4.65 23.72 14.64
C SER A 279 -5.30 22.46 14.08
N ASN A 280 -6.52 22.61 13.53
CA ASN A 280 -7.17 21.58 12.73
C ASN A 280 -6.81 21.68 11.23
N ASN A 281 -6.06 22.70 10.83
CA ASN A 281 -5.62 22.90 9.45
C ASN A 281 -4.35 22.05 9.17
N ALA A 282 -4.44 21.18 8.16
CA ALA A 282 -3.37 20.25 7.80
C ALA A 282 -2.11 20.95 7.25
N GLU A 283 -2.27 22.04 6.50
CA GLU A 283 -1.17 22.81 5.89
C GLU A 283 -0.33 23.48 6.98
N ILE A 284 -0.98 24.18 7.92
CA ILE A 284 -0.32 24.79 9.09
C ILE A 284 0.42 23.73 9.91
N ASN A 285 -0.19 22.56 10.09
CA ASN A 285 0.41 21.47 10.85
C ASN A 285 1.60 20.84 10.13
N ALA A 286 1.54 20.69 8.81
CA ALA A 286 2.64 20.21 7.98
C ALA A 286 3.85 21.14 8.03
N GLU A 287 3.64 22.46 7.96
CA GLU A 287 4.71 23.45 8.11
C GLU A 287 5.40 23.33 9.48
N LYS A 288 4.61 23.23 10.56
CA LYS A 288 5.13 23.03 11.92
C LYS A 288 5.95 21.74 12.05
N VAL A 289 5.46 20.64 11.47
CA VAL A 289 6.17 19.35 11.47
C VAL A 289 7.49 19.45 10.71
N ILE A 290 7.48 20.06 9.51
CA ILE A 290 8.69 20.25 8.70
C ILE A 290 9.72 21.12 9.44
N GLU A 291 9.28 22.22 10.05
CA GLU A 291 10.16 23.10 10.81
C GLU A 291 10.72 22.41 12.06
N PHE A 292 9.88 21.64 12.75
CA PHE A 292 10.28 20.89 13.94
C PHE A 292 11.39 19.88 13.63
N VAL A 293 11.28 19.15 12.51
CA VAL A 293 12.31 18.19 12.05
C VAL A 293 13.58 18.88 11.55
N LYS A 294 13.53 20.14 11.12
CA LYS A 294 14.75 20.89 10.76
C LYS A 294 15.55 21.32 11.99
N ARG A 295 14.89 21.47 13.14
CA ARG A 295 15.48 21.99 14.39
C ARG A 295 16.05 20.89 15.30
N ASN A 296 15.71 19.63 15.06
CA ASN A 296 16.11 18.45 15.86
C ASN A 296 16.77 17.42 14.95
#